data_AF-A0A7I8DK37-F1
#
_entry.id   AF-A0A7I8DK37-F1
#
_cell.length_a   1.000
_cell.length_b   1.000
_cell.length_c   1.000
_cell.angle_alpha   90.00
_cell.angle_beta   90.00
_cell.angle_gamma   90.00
#
_symmetry.space_group_name_H-M   'P 1'
#
loop_
_entity.id
_entity.type
_entity.pdbx_description
1 polymer ?
#
loop_
_entity_poly.entity_id
_entity_poly.type
_entity_poly.pdbx_seq_one_letter_code
_entity_poly.pdbx_strand_id
1 'polypeptide(L)'
;MKLFIGSSKEATEVMDDIALYLEDLCCEVIKWDAPTTFKPGEYTLEALCRINEQVDAAIFILTADDRVWYRGQDTIQPRDNVLFEFGLFCGKHGIKKTIIIKKGEIKIASDFNGITLIDYSKRLRAQREIKDWYESLMNNVMMWIEGTWDLFYYHNTDDTNPDGVAVIYNEKQNFKMKVNLKQSKNGKELSYLFEYNGFYYNNEIIAVYKTLPEQWPAMCGTVVISMSGNRKILVGGSLYVNHFSKLVNDKFIMKRRND
;
A
#
# COMPACT_ATOMS: atom_id res chain seq x y z
N MET A 1 0.79 0.10 -4.73
CA MET A 1 1.63 -1.09 -5.01
C MET A 1 1.28 -1.57 -6.40
N LYS A 2 2.25 -2.05 -7.15
CA LYS A 2 2.07 -2.55 -8.51
C LYS A 2 2.30 -4.06 -8.56
N LEU A 3 1.31 -4.81 -9.02
CA LEU A 3 1.34 -6.28 -9.05
C LEU A 3 1.27 -6.81 -10.48
N PHE A 4 2.02 -7.88 -10.75
CA PHE A 4 1.83 -8.68 -11.95
C PHE A 4 0.90 -9.87 -11.67
N ILE A 5 0.03 -10.20 -12.61
CA ILE A 5 -0.75 -11.45 -12.59
C ILE A 5 -0.48 -12.24 -13.87
N GLY A 6 0.13 -13.41 -13.70
CA GLY A 6 0.38 -14.38 -14.76
C GLY A 6 -0.56 -15.57 -14.66
N SER A 7 -1.00 -16.09 -15.80
CA SER A 7 -1.85 -17.29 -15.84
C SER A 7 -1.73 -17.99 -17.19
N SER A 8 -2.26 -19.21 -17.29
CA SER A 8 -2.60 -19.80 -18.59
C SER A 8 -3.81 -19.09 -19.21
N LYS A 9 -4.13 -19.42 -20.47
CA LYS A 9 -5.34 -18.90 -21.15
C LYS A 9 -6.63 -19.46 -20.55
N GLU A 10 -6.55 -20.66 -20.02
CA GLU A 10 -7.65 -21.38 -19.37
C GLU A 10 -8.06 -20.72 -18.04
N ALA A 11 -7.15 -19.94 -17.46
CA ALA A 11 -7.32 -19.25 -16.19
C ALA A 11 -7.80 -17.80 -16.31
N THR A 12 -8.09 -17.28 -17.51
CA THR A 12 -8.44 -15.86 -17.73
C THR A 12 -9.62 -15.39 -16.87
N GLU A 13 -10.67 -16.21 -16.71
CA GLU A 13 -11.82 -15.85 -15.85
C GLU A 13 -11.40 -15.60 -14.39
N VAL A 14 -10.51 -16.44 -13.86
CA VAL A 14 -10.00 -16.32 -12.48
C VAL A 14 -9.09 -15.11 -12.35
N MET A 15 -8.23 -14.90 -13.35
CA MET A 15 -7.35 -13.74 -13.41
C MET A 15 -8.14 -12.43 -13.43
N ASP A 16 -9.19 -12.34 -14.24
CA ASP A 16 -10.01 -11.15 -14.35
C ASP A 16 -10.73 -10.83 -13.04
N ASP A 17 -11.28 -11.83 -12.35
CA ASP A 17 -11.90 -11.60 -11.04
C ASP A 17 -10.89 -11.12 -9.99
N ILE A 18 -9.70 -11.73 -9.96
CA ILE A 18 -8.66 -11.36 -9.00
C ILE A 18 -8.12 -9.96 -9.31
N ALA A 19 -7.95 -9.62 -10.59
CA ALA A 19 -7.51 -8.29 -11.01
C ALA A 19 -8.50 -7.22 -10.54
N LEU A 20 -9.80 -7.40 -10.81
CA LEU A 20 -10.85 -6.49 -10.34
C LEU A 20 -10.85 -6.36 -8.82
N TYR A 21 -10.75 -7.48 -8.10
CA TYR A 21 -10.70 -7.47 -6.64
C TYR A 21 -9.47 -6.73 -6.08
N LEU A 22 -8.31 -6.83 -6.73
CA LEU A 22 -7.11 -6.11 -6.33
C LEU A 22 -7.16 -4.63 -6.70
N GLU A 23 -7.78 -4.27 -7.82
CA GLU A 23 -8.05 -2.89 -8.21
C GLU A 23 -8.99 -2.20 -7.20
N ASP A 24 -10.01 -2.90 -6.71
CA ASP A 24 -10.88 -2.44 -5.60
C ASP A 24 -10.09 -2.18 -4.29
N LEU A 25 -8.94 -2.85 -4.11
CA LEU A 25 -7.99 -2.62 -3.01
C LEU A 25 -6.94 -1.54 -3.33
N CYS A 26 -7.17 -0.74 -4.38
CA CYS A 26 -6.30 0.32 -4.87
C CYS A 26 -4.91 -0.18 -5.31
N CYS A 27 -4.82 -1.43 -5.79
CA CYS A 27 -3.60 -1.96 -6.39
C CYS A 27 -3.55 -1.63 -7.89
N GLU A 28 -2.38 -1.26 -8.40
CA GLU A 28 -2.15 -1.22 -9.85
C GLU A 28 -1.83 -2.64 -10.34
N VAL A 29 -2.64 -3.18 -11.25
CA VAL A 29 -2.51 -4.56 -11.74
C VAL A 29 -2.04 -4.57 -13.19
N ILE A 30 -0.97 -5.33 -13.47
CA ILE A 30 -0.55 -5.71 -14.82
C ILE A 30 -0.93 -7.16 -15.04
N LYS A 31 -1.88 -7.41 -15.95
CA LYS A 31 -2.19 -8.77 -16.43
C LYS A 31 -1.25 -9.18 -17.55
N TRP A 32 -0.93 -10.48 -17.63
CA TRP A 32 -0.10 -11.00 -18.71
C TRP A 32 -0.76 -10.81 -20.09
N ASP A 33 -2.09 -10.91 -20.19
CA ASP A 33 -2.82 -10.82 -21.45
C ASP A 33 -3.17 -9.38 -21.87
N ALA A 34 -2.76 -8.37 -21.09
CA ALA A 34 -3.07 -6.99 -21.43
C ALA A 34 -2.38 -6.60 -22.76
N PRO A 35 -3.04 -5.84 -23.65
CA PRO A 35 -2.48 -5.47 -24.96
C PRO A 35 -1.14 -4.72 -24.90
N THR A 36 -0.84 -4.10 -23.77
CA THR A 36 0.39 -3.33 -23.53
C THR A 36 1.54 -4.17 -22.95
N THR A 37 1.27 -5.40 -22.52
CA THR A 37 2.24 -6.29 -21.85
C THR A 37 3.29 -6.79 -22.82
N PHE A 38 2.87 -7.29 -23.99
CA PHE A 38 3.73 -7.83 -25.03
C PHE A 38 3.63 -7.00 -26.30
N LYS A 39 4.70 -6.30 -26.67
CA LYS A 39 4.72 -5.49 -27.89
C LYS A 39 5.02 -6.35 -29.12
N PRO A 40 4.43 -6.05 -30.30
CA PRO A 40 4.82 -6.72 -31.53
C PRO A 40 6.34 -6.63 -31.77
N GLY A 41 6.99 -7.77 -31.98
CA GLY A 41 8.44 -7.88 -32.19
C GLY A 41 9.29 -8.05 -30.92
N GLU A 42 8.69 -8.09 -29.73
CA GLU A 42 9.37 -8.37 -28.46
C GLU A 42 9.34 -9.87 -28.14
N TYR A 43 10.44 -10.42 -27.59
CA TYR A 43 10.43 -11.79 -27.06
C TYR A 43 9.66 -11.85 -25.73
N THR A 44 8.83 -12.87 -25.54
CA THR A 44 8.03 -13.07 -24.31
C THR A 44 8.89 -13.01 -23.04
N LEU A 45 10.06 -13.66 -23.06
CA LEU A 45 10.97 -13.67 -21.90
C LEU A 45 11.52 -12.26 -21.59
N GLU A 46 11.87 -11.47 -22.61
CA GLU A 46 12.35 -10.10 -22.43
C GLU A 46 11.26 -9.20 -21.86
N ALA A 47 10.03 -9.33 -22.35
CA ALA A 47 8.87 -8.63 -21.82
C ALA A 47 8.62 -8.99 -20.35
N LEU A 48 8.66 -10.28 -19.99
CA LEU A 48 8.50 -10.73 -18.61
C LEU A 48 9.62 -10.19 -17.70
N CYS A 49 10.88 -10.24 -18.14
CA CYS A 49 12.00 -9.65 -17.41
C CYS A 49 11.80 -8.14 -17.19
N ARG A 50 11.37 -7.41 -18.22
CA ARG A 50 11.05 -5.98 -18.12
C ARG A 50 9.91 -5.71 -17.14
N ILE A 51 8.87 -6.53 -17.11
CA ILE A 51 7.75 -6.38 -16.16
C ILE A 51 8.18 -6.72 -14.74
N ASN A 52 9.00 -7.76 -14.56
CA ASN A 52 9.63 -8.13 -13.29
C ASN A 52 10.47 -6.94 -12.73
N GLU A 53 11.02 -6.08 -13.60
CA GLU A 53 11.64 -4.79 -13.21
C GLU A 53 10.69 -3.70 -12.71
N GLN A 54 9.40 -3.79 -13.03
CA GLN A 54 8.45 -2.71 -12.80
C GLN A 54 7.42 -3.01 -11.70
N VAL A 55 7.31 -4.25 -11.24
CA VAL A 55 6.31 -4.65 -10.23
C VAL A 55 6.94 -4.86 -8.86
N ASP A 56 6.11 -4.77 -7.82
CA ASP A 56 6.51 -4.95 -6.42
C ASP A 56 6.36 -6.39 -5.95
N ALA A 57 5.44 -7.14 -6.58
CA ALA A 57 5.07 -8.50 -6.26
C ALA A 57 4.29 -9.13 -7.44
N ALA A 58 4.06 -10.44 -7.38
CA ALA A 58 3.39 -11.18 -8.45
C ALA A 58 2.48 -12.31 -7.94
N ILE A 59 1.44 -12.58 -8.73
CA ILE A 59 0.48 -13.66 -8.52
C ILE A 59 0.48 -14.55 -9.76
N PHE A 60 0.55 -15.85 -9.55
CA PHE A 60 0.45 -16.84 -10.63
C PHE A 60 -0.74 -17.75 -10.43
N ILE A 61 -1.55 -17.92 -11.47
CA ILE A 61 -2.78 -18.71 -11.40
C ILE A 61 -2.59 -20.01 -12.18
N LEU A 62 -2.87 -21.12 -11.50
CA LEU A 62 -2.85 -22.48 -12.04
C LEU A 62 -4.27 -23.07 -12.03
N THR A 63 -4.65 -23.75 -13.10
CA THR A 63 -5.92 -24.47 -13.19
C THR A 63 -5.70 -25.95 -13.47
N ALA A 64 -6.67 -26.80 -13.11
CA ALA A 64 -6.62 -28.23 -13.41
C ALA A 64 -6.57 -28.54 -14.92
N ASP A 65 -7.05 -27.61 -15.75
CA ASP A 65 -7.05 -27.71 -17.21
C ASP A 65 -5.69 -27.35 -17.83
N ASP A 66 -4.77 -26.79 -17.04
CA ASP A 66 -3.38 -26.61 -17.43
C ASP A 66 -2.76 -28.01 -17.56
N ARG A 67 -2.75 -28.55 -18.78
CA ARG A 67 -2.35 -29.94 -19.06
C ARG A 67 -1.02 -30.28 -18.40
N VAL A 68 -1.08 -30.96 -17.25
CA VAL A 68 0.10 -31.39 -16.50
C VAL A 68 0.77 -32.55 -17.24
N TRP A 69 1.91 -32.24 -17.86
CA TRP A 69 3.20 -32.90 -17.61
C TRP A 69 3.17 -34.41 -17.32
N TYR A 70 2.66 -35.23 -18.23
CA TYR A 70 2.94 -36.66 -18.19
C TYR A 70 3.83 -37.06 -19.36
N ARG A 71 4.95 -37.70 -18.98
CA ARG A 71 6.03 -38.18 -19.85
C ARG A 71 5.49 -38.82 -21.13
N GLY A 72 6.02 -38.37 -22.26
CA GLY A 72 6.33 -39.30 -23.35
C GLY A 72 5.63 -39.13 -24.69
N GLN A 73 5.01 -38.01 -25.03
CA GLN A 73 4.59 -37.80 -26.42
C GLN A 73 4.90 -36.40 -26.95
N ASP A 74 5.69 -36.41 -28.03
CA ASP A 74 6.07 -35.28 -28.87
C ASP A 74 4.85 -34.53 -29.40
N THR A 75 4.73 -33.26 -29.02
CA THR A 75 4.07 -32.24 -29.84
C THR A 75 4.79 -30.90 -29.65
N ILE A 76 5.00 -30.23 -30.77
CA ILE A 76 5.87 -29.06 -30.99
C ILE A 76 5.02 -27.78 -30.91
N GLN A 77 5.23 -26.92 -29.89
CA GLN A 77 5.01 -25.44 -29.83
C GLN A 77 4.73 -24.94 -28.37
N PRO A 78 4.95 -23.65 -28.05
CA PRO A 78 5.66 -23.18 -26.86
C PRO A 78 4.90 -23.46 -25.57
N ARG A 79 5.58 -24.13 -24.63
CA ARG A 79 5.02 -24.62 -23.38
C ARG A 79 4.68 -23.48 -22.44
N ASP A 80 3.37 -23.31 -22.20
CA ASP A 80 2.79 -22.61 -21.07
C ASP A 80 3.44 -23.13 -19.77
N ASN A 81 4.44 -22.41 -19.25
CA ASN A 81 5.16 -22.80 -18.05
C ASN A 81 5.01 -21.70 -17.01
N VAL A 82 3.77 -21.51 -16.53
CA VAL A 82 3.42 -20.62 -15.42
C VAL A 82 4.33 -20.85 -14.20
N LEU A 83 4.85 -22.08 -14.01
CA LEU A 83 5.85 -22.38 -12.98
C LEU A 83 7.24 -21.77 -13.26
N PHE A 84 7.66 -21.71 -14.52
CA PHE A 84 8.89 -21.01 -14.91
C PHE A 84 8.72 -19.50 -14.71
N GLU A 85 7.59 -18.93 -15.10
CA GLU A 85 7.30 -17.51 -14.87
C GLU A 85 7.24 -17.20 -13.37
N PHE A 86 6.56 -18.04 -12.59
CA PHE A 86 6.61 -17.99 -11.13
C PHE A 86 8.06 -18.02 -10.62
N GLY A 87 8.89 -18.92 -11.13
CA GLY A 87 10.30 -19.02 -10.77
C GLY A 87 11.08 -17.74 -11.10
N LEU A 88 10.83 -17.13 -12.26
CA LEU A 88 11.45 -15.88 -12.71
C LEU A 88 11.12 -14.72 -11.76
N PHE A 89 9.85 -14.56 -11.38
CA PHE A 89 9.42 -13.49 -10.46
C PHE A 89 9.80 -13.79 -9.02
N CYS A 90 9.69 -15.05 -8.58
CA CYS A 90 10.11 -15.48 -7.25
C CYS A 90 11.63 -15.32 -7.06
N GLY A 91 12.44 -15.56 -8.10
CA GLY A 91 13.89 -15.35 -8.05
C GLY A 91 14.27 -13.91 -7.74
N LYS A 92 13.46 -12.94 -8.19
CA LYS A 92 13.66 -11.52 -7.93
C LYS A 92 13.03 -11.05 -6.62
N HIS A 93 11.74 -11.30 -6.44
CA HIS A 93 10.95 -10.71 -5.35
C HIS A 93 10.96 -11.57 -4.08
N GLY A 94 11.36 -12.83 -4.20
CA GLY A 94 11.29 -13.82 -3.12
C GLY A 94 9.90 -14.40 -2.92
N ILE A 95 9.84 -15.50 -2.16
CA ILE A 95 8.64 -16.31 -1.97
C ILE A 95 7.52 -15.58 -1.20
N LYS A 96 7.85 -14.55 -0.40
CA LYS A 96 6.84 -13.77 0.33
C LYS A 96 6.04 -12.83 -0.59
N LYS A 97 6.64 -12.42 -1.71
CA LYS A 97 6.10 -11.45 -2.67
C LYS A 97 5.63 -12.09 -3.97
N THR A 98 5.72 -13.41 -4.06
CA THR A 98 5.30 -14.16 -5.25
C THR A 98 4.45 -15.34 -4.78
N ILE A 99 3.14 -15.28 -5.04
CA ILE A 99 2.20 -16.32 -4.58
C ILE A 99 1.58 -17.06 -5.75
N ILE A 100 1.07 -18.26 -5.46
CA ILE A 100 0.35 -19.09 -6.42
C ILE A 100 -1.10 -19.27 -5.95
N ILE A 101 -2.03 -19.11 -6.88
CA ILE A 101 -3.44 -19.37 -6.71
C ILE A 101 -3.81 -20.57 -7.59
N LYS A 102 -4.54 -21.54 -7.04
CA LYS A 102 -5.01 -22.72 -7.78
C LYS A 102 -6.53 -22.72 -7.90
N LYS A 103 -7.07 -23.20 -9.03
CA LYS A 103 -8.49 -23.57 -9.17
C LYS A 103 -8.58 -25.04 -9.59
N GLY A 104 -9.24 -25.85 -8.75
CA GLY A 104 -9.32 -27.30 -8.92
C GLY A 104 -8.16 -28.09 -8.31
N GLU A 105 -8.14 -29.37 -8.64
CA GLU A 105 -7.14 -30.34 -8.19
C GLU A 105 -5.96 -30.39 -9.17
N ILE A 106 -4.87 -29.70 -8.83
CA ILE A 106 -3.64 -29.67 -9.63
C ILE A 106 -2.58 -30.58 -9.03
N LYS A 107 -1.91 -31.35 -9.87
CA LYS A 107 -0.68 -32.05 -9.49
C LYS A 107 0.49 -31.10 -9.70
N ILE A 108 1.05 -30.61 -8.61
CA ILE A 108 2.26 -29.80 -8.64
C ILE A 108 3.49 -30.68 -8.46
N ALA A 109 4.62 -30.29 -9.06
CA ALA A 109 5.91 -30.96 -8.86
C ALA A 109 6.27 -31.03 -7.36
N SER A 110 6.83 -32.16 -6.92
CA SER A 110 7.17 -32.42 -5.52
C SER A 110 8.03 -31.33 -4.88
N ASP A 111 8.85 -30.64 -5.69
CA ASP A 111 9.73 -29.56 -5.26
C ASP A 111 8.97 -28.34 -4.70
N PHE A 112 7.67 -28.22 -5.00
CA PHE A 112 6.79 -27.14 -4.54
C PHE A 112 5.86 -27.57 -3.39
N ASN A 113 5.96 -28.81 -2.87
CA ASN A 113 5.11 -29.30 -1.78
C ASN A 113 5.21 -28.50 -0.46
N GLY A 114 6.21 -27.61 -0.32
CA GLY A 114 6.37 -26.71 0.82
C GLY A 114 5.73 -25.32 0.64
N ILE A 115 5.22 -24.98 -0.56
CA ILE A 115 4.62 -23.67 -0.83
C ILE A 115 3.12 -23.75 -0.56
N THR A 116 2.62 -22.88 0.31
CA THR A 116 1.18 -22.76 0.55
C THR A 116 0.52 -22.04 -0.62
N LEU A 117 -0.51 -22.65 -1.19
CA LEU A 117 -1.25 -22.14 -2.34
C LEU A 117 -2.63 -21.68 -1.89
N ILE A 118 -3.13 -20.61 -2.50
CA ILE A 118 -4.49 -20.15 -2.25
C ILE A 118 -5.45 -20.95 -3.15
N ASP A 119 -6.46 -21.59 -2.56
CA ASP A 119 -7.45 -22.37 -3.31
C ASP A 119 -8.66 -21.50 -3.70
N TYR A 120 -8.70 -21.14 -4.97
CA TYR A 120 -9.75 -20.31 -5.56
C TYR A 120 -11.07 -21.08 -5.80
N SER A 121 -11.10 -22.39 -5.62
CA SER A 121 -12.36 -23.17 -5.64
C SER A 121 -13.33 -22.69 -4.55
N LYS A 122 -12.83 -21.99 -3.53
CA LYS A 122 -13.61 -21.26 -2.51
C LYS A 122 -13.39 -19.76 -2.64
N ARG A 123 -13.93 -19.13 -3.70
CA ARG A 123 -13.72 -17.70 -4.07
C ARG A 123 -13.65 -16.72 -2.88
N LEU A 124 -14.65 -16.71 -2.00
CA LEU A 124 -14.68 -15.77 -0.85
C LEU A 124 -13.53 -15.99 0.14
N ARG A 125 -13.10 -17.24 0.34
CA ARG A 125 -11.95 -17.56 1.19
C ARG A 125 -10.66 -17.12 0.51
N ALA A 126 -10.52 -17.40 -0.80
CA ALA A 126 -9.37 -16.97 -1.58
C ALA A 126 -9.21 -15.44 -1.57
N GLN A 127 -10.31 -14.69 -1.77
CA GLN A 127 -10.30 -13.21 -1.70
C GLN A 127 -9.81 -12.69 -0.34
N ARG A 128 -10.19 -13.35 0.77
CA ARG A 128 -9.66 -12.99 2.11
C ARG A 128 -8.16 -13.28 2.22
N GLU A 129 -7.72 -14.47 1.80
CA GLU A 129 -6.29 -14.84 1.85
C GLU A 129 -5.43 -13.91 0.96
N ILE A 130 -5.92 -13.53 -0.23
CA ILE A 130 -5.28 -12.55 -1.12
C ILE A 130 -5.21 -11.18 -0.45
N LYS A 131 -6.28 -10.74 0.20
CA LYS A 131 -6.30 -9.46 0.93
C LYS A 131 -5.31 -9.47 2.09
N ASP A 132 -5.30 -10.53 2.91
CA ASP A 132 -4.37 -10.67 4.03
C ASP A 132 -2.92 -10.65 3.55
N TRP A 133 -2.63 -11.33 2.42
CA TRP A 133 -1.32 -11.28 1.78
C TRP A 133 -0.97 -9.88 1.27
N TYR A 134 -1.87 -9.23 0.52
CA TYR A 134 -1.70 -7.86 0.02
C TYR A 134 -1.42 -6.88 1.16
N GLU A 135 -2.24 -6.93 2.22
CA GLU A 135 -2.05 -6.13 3.41
C GLU A 135 -0.72 -6.47 4.10
N SER A 136 -0.30 -7.74 4.16
CA SER A 136 1.02 -8.11 4.71
C SER A 136 2.19 -7.50 3.93
N LEU A 137 2.05 -7.33 2.61
CA LEU A 137 3.06 -6.67 1.79
C LEU A 137 3.08 -5.16 2.06
N MET A 138 1.90 -4.56 2.16
CA MET A 138 1.74 -3.14 2.53
C MET A 138 2.21 -2.87 3.97
N ASN A 139 2.02 -3.82 4.89
CA ASN A 139 2.49 -3.76 6.27
C ASN A 139 4.01 -3.92 6.37
N ASN A 140 4.63 -4.64 5.43
CA ASN A 140 6.10 -4.68 5.29
C ASN A 140 6.66 -3.42 4.62
N VAL A 141 5.81 -2.62 3.96
CA VAL A 141 6.07 -1.18 3.77
C VAL A 141 5.70 -0.47 5.08
N MET A 142 6.36 -0.88 6.18
CA MET A 142 6.34 -0.10 7.41
C MET A 142 6.82 1.30 7.05
N MET A 143 5.88 2.22 7.08
CA MET A 143 6.15 3.61 6.95
C MET A 143 6.67 4.05 8.33
N TRP A 144 8.00 4.03 8.47
CA TRP A 144 8.68 4.50 9.66
C TRP A 144 8.62 6.03 9.69
N ILE A 145 7.51 6.58 10.18
CA ILE A 145 7.38 8.00 10.53
C ILE A 145 7.55 8.10 12.04
N GLU A 146 8.80 8.13 12.48
CA GLU A 146 9.16 8.34 13.87
C GLU A 146 10.06 9.56 13.99
N GLY A 147 9.73 10.46 14.91
CA GLY A 147 10.61 11.57 15.27
C GLY A 147 9.87 12.88 15.53
N THR A 148 10.66 13.95 15.55
CA THR A 148 10.21 15.30 15.89
C THR A 148 10.17 16.17 14.64
N TRP A 149 9.15 17.00 14.54
CA TRP A 149 8.83 17.79 13.37
C TRP A 149 8.49 19.23 13.75
N ASP A 150 8.87 20.16 12.89
CA ASP A 150 8.49 21.56 12.96
C ASP A 150 7.25 21.79 12.07
N LEU A 151 6.21 22.38 12.64
CA LEU A 151 4.91 22.61 12.02
C LEU A 151 4.75 24.08 11.62
N PHE A 152 4.31 24.31 10.39
CA PHE A 152 4.10 25.64 9.78
C PHE A 152 2.69 25.72 9.20
N TYR A 153 1.87 26.65 9.68
CA TYR A 153 0.56 27.00 9.11
C TYR A 153 0.71 28.04 8.01
N TYR A 154 -0.04 27.87 6.93
CA TYR A 154 0.00 28.79 5.78
C TYR A 154 -0.48 30.22 6.09
N HIS A 155 -1.12 30.44 7.25
CA HIS A 155 -1.53 31.76 7.71
C HIS A 155 -0.44 32.51 8.49
N ASN A 156 0.67 31.84 8.82
CA ASN A 156 1.84 32.48 9.39
C ASN A 156 2.63 33.16 8.27
N THR A 157 2.92 34.45 8.42
CA THR A 157 3.63 35.23 7.39
C THR A 157 5.14 34.99 7.40
N ASP A 158 5.66 34.29 8.40
CA ASP A 158 7.07 33.94 8.54
C ASP A 158 7.29 32.43 8.41
N ASP A 159 7.42 31.96 7.16
CA ASP A 159 7.69 30.55 6.81
C ASP A 159 9.00 29.98 7.39
N THR A 160 9.81 30.82 8.06
CA THR A 160 11.05 30.40 8.71
C THR A 160 10.89 30.00 10.18
N ASN A 161 9.75 30.32 10.81
CA ASN A 161 9.54 30.05 12.23
C ASN A 161 8.33 29.13 12.46
N PRO A 162 8.50 27.96 13.12
CA PRO A 162 7.40 27.03 13.29
C PRO A 162 6.34 27.52 14.29
N ASP A 163 5.07 27.26 13.97
CA ASP A 163 3.92 27.45 14.85
C ASP A 163 3.86 26.38 15.96
N GLY A 164 4.58 25.28 15.80
CA GLY A 164 4.62 24.22 16.80
C GLY A 164 5.55 23.07 16.48
N VAL A 165 5.53 22.09 17.39
CA VAL A 165 6.37 20.90 17.34
C VAL A 165 5.48 19.67 17.39
N ALA A 166 5.66 18.75 16.45
CA ALA A 166 4.95 17.48 16.42
C ALA A 166 5.91 16.33 16.72
N VAL A 167 5.49 15.41 17.58
CA VAL A 167 6.13 14.10 17.77
C VAL A 167 5.21 13.06 17.15
N ILE A 168 5.72 12.36 16.15
CA ILE A 168 4.98 11.33 15.40
C ILE A 168 5.62 9.98 15.65
N TYR A 169 4.79 8.96 15.86
CA TYR A 169 5.25 7.58 15.94
C TYR A 169 4.18 6.62 15.42
N ASN A 170 4.62 5.46 14.96
CA ASN A 170 3.74 4.40 14.45
C ASN A 170 3.55 3.33 15.53
N GLU A 171 2.30 2.98 15.83
CA GLU A 171 1.99 1.91 16.78
C GLU A 171 1.06 0.87 16.13
N LYS A 172 1.66 -0.23 15.64
CA LYS A 172 0.94 -1.39 15.09
C LYS A 172 -0.18 -0.98 14.12
N GLN A 173 0.17 -0.19 13.09
CA GLN A 173 -0.71 0.39 12.04
C GLN A 173 -1.54 1.62 12.46
N ASN A 174 -1.49 2.03 13.73
CA ASN A 174 -2.12 3.28 14.16
C ASN A 174 -1.12 4.43 14.05
N PHE A 175 -1.63 5.57 13.60
CA PHE A 175 -0.94 6.83 13.68
C PHE A 175 -1.21 7.47 15.04
N LYS A 176 -0.13 7.83 15.73
CA LYS A 176 -0.19 8.68 16.91
C LYS A 176 0.71 9.89 16.72
N MET A 177 0.16 11.05 17.03
CA MET A 177 0.90 12.30 17.01
C MET A 177 0.52 13.18 18.18
N LYS A 178 1.53 13.83 18.77
CA LYS A 178 1.34 14.89 19.76
C LYS A 178 1.87 16.19 19.19
N VAL A 179 1.04 17.22 19.13
CA VAL A 179 1.43 18.54 18.63
C VAL A 179 1.39 19.54 19.77
N ASN A 180 2.51 20.20 20.01
CA ASN A 180 2.59 21.37 20.88
C ASN A 180 2.65 22.63 20.02
N LEU A 181 1.54 23.36 19.94
CA LEU A 181 1.46 24.66 19.27
C LEU A 181 1.84 25.76 20.24
N LYS A 182 2.58 26.75 19.75
CA LYS A 182 2.91 27.98 20.48
C LYS A 182 2.35 29.17 19.72
N GLN A 183 1.45 29.91 20.35
CA GLN A 183 0.86 31.10 19.76
C GLN A 183 1.12 32.32 20.65
N SER A 184 1.66 33.40 20.09
CA SER A 184 1.72 34.69 20.78
C SER A 184 0.46 35.50 20.47
N LYS A 185 -0.31 35.86 21.50
CA LYS A 185 -1.49 36.71 21.37
C LYS A 185 -1.43 37.81 22.43
N ASN A 186 -1.43 39.07 22.00
CA ASN A 186 -1.37 40.24 22.87
C ASN A 186 -0.18 40.21 23.87
N GLY A 187 0.99 39.75 23.43
CA GLY A 187 2.20 39.67 24.27
C GLY A 187 2.21 38.51 25.29
N LYS A 188 1.20 37.63 25.27
CA LYS A 188 1.18 36.39 26.05
C LYS A 188 1.42 35.20 25.13
N GLU A 189 2.37 34.34 25.50
CA GLU A 189 2.59 33.06 24.84
C GLU A 189 1.58 32.03 25.38
N LEU A 190 0.81 31.43 24.49
CA LEU A 190 -0.14 30.36 24.77
C LEU A 190 0.41 29.07 24.15
N SER A 191 0.31 27.96 24.88
CA SER A 191 0.71 26.65 24.38
C SER A 191 -0.48 25.70 24.41
N TYR A 192 -0.71 25.00 23.30
CA TYR A 192 -1.78 24.03 23.13
C TYR A 192 -1.20 22.67 22.80
N LEU A 193 -1.70 21.62 23.46
CA LEU A 193 -1.27 20.25 23.27
C LEU A 193 -2.43 19.43 22.71
N PHE A 194 -2.21 18.92 21.51
CA PHE A 194 -3.17 18.13 20.77
C PHE A 194 -2.69 16.69 20.68
N GLU A 195 -3.61 15.76 20.86
CA GLU A 195 -3.37 14.34 20.62
C GLU A 195 -4.18 13.88 19.42
N TYR A 196 -3.47 13.35 18.43
CA TYR A 196 -4.02 12.83 17.18
C TYR A 196 -3.95 11.31 17.22
N ASN A 197 -5.06 10.67 16.82
CA ASN A 197 -5.15 9.23 16.66
C ASN A 197 -5.82 8.93 15.32
N GLY A 198 -5.22 8.04 14.54
CA GLY A 198 -5.70 7.78 13.19
C GLY A 198 -5.13 6.51 12.57
N PHE A 199 -5.40 6.36 11.29
CA PHE A 199 -4.96 5.24 10.48
C PHE A 199 -4.42 5.72 9.14
N TYR A 200 -3.68 4.84 8.47
CA TYR A 200 -3.19 5.06 7.13
C TYR A 200 -4.21 4.55 6.11
N TYR A 201 -4.51 5.35 5.08
CA TYR A 201 -5.41 4.98 4.00
C TYR A 201 -5.01 5.71 2.72
N ASN A 202 -4.87 5.00 1.60
CA ASN A 202 -4.55 5.57 0.28
C ASN A 202 -3.38 6.59 0.28
N ASN A 203 -2.26 6.23 0.93
CA ASN A 203 -1.05 7.08 1.04
C ASN A 203 -1.24 8.37 1.86
N GLU A 204 -2.34 8.47 2.61
CA GLU A 204 -2.66 9.55 3.53
C GLU A 204 -2.82 9.04 4.96
N ILE A 205 -2.61 9.92 5.92
CA ILE A 205 -3.00 9.71 7.32
C ILE A 205 -4.32 10.41 7.53
N ILE A 206 -5.31 9.66 7.98
CA ILE A 206 -6.60 10.19 8.43
C ILE A 206 -6.63 10.06 9.95
N ALA A 207 -6.67 11.19 10.65
CA ALA A 207 -6.66 11.21 12.10
C ALA A 207 -7.68 12.18 12.67
N VAL A 208 -8.19 11.85 13.85
CA VAL A 208 -8.96 12.79 14.68
C VAL A 208 -8.08 13.32 15.80
N TYR A 209 -8.34 14.54 16.23
CA TYR A 209 -7.63 15.13 17.34
C TYR A 209 -8.54 15.82 18.33
N LYS A 210 -8.02 15.94 19.56
CA LYS A 210 -8.61 16.72 20.64
C LYS A 210 -7.53 17.44 21.41
N THR A 211 -7.86 18.60 21.99
CA THR A 211 -7.05 19.23 23.05
C THR A 211 -7.08 18.38 24.31
N LEU A 212 -6.05 18.50 25.14
CA LEU A 212 -6.07 17.87 26.46
C LEU A 212 -7.19 18.42 27.37
N PRO A 213 -7.73 17.62 28.30
CA PRO A 213 -8.91 17.97 29.11
C PRO A 213 -8.77 19.27 29.92
N GLU A 214 -7.54 19.65 30.28
CA GLU A 214 -7.24 20.82 31.11
C GLU A 214 -7.04 22.12 30.29
N GLN A 215 -7.07 22.03 28.95
CA GLN A 215 -6.86 23.18 28.07
C GLN A 215 -8.21 23.78 27.63
N TRP A 216 -8.42 25.05 28.01
CA TRP A 216 -9.55 25.85 27.55
C TRP A 216 -9.08 26.92 26.55
N PRO A 217 -9.78 27.10 25.41
CA PRO A 217 -10.96 26.35 24.98
C PRO A 217 -10.63 24.95 24.42
N ALA A 218 -11.54 24.00 24.65
CA ALA A 218 -11.42 22.68 24.05
C ALA A 218 -11.65 22.74 22.54
N MET A 219 -10.81 22.04 21.77
CA MET A 219 -10.97 21.89 20.32
C MET A 219 -10.92 20.42 19.93
N CYS A 220 -11.73 20.03 18.96
CA CYS A 220 -11.65 18.73 18.30
C CYS A 220 -11.88 18.86 16.81
N GLY A 221 -11.29 17.96 16.04
CA GLY A 221 -11.38 18.00 14.58
C GLY A 221 -10.78 16.77 13.92
N THR A 222 -10.75 16.84 12.60
CA THR A 222 -10.16 15.80 11.74
C THR A 222 -9.00 16.42 10.96
N VAL A 223 -7.98 15.62 10.71
CA VAL A 223 -6.84 15.99 9.87
C VAL A 223 -6.63 14.93 8.80
N VAL A 224 -6.32 15.39 7.60
CA VAL A 224 -5.78 14.56 6.52
C VAL A 224 -4.37 15.04 6.25
N ILE A 225 -3.41 14.12 6.29
CA ILE A 225 -2.00 14.40 6.02
C ILE A 225 -1.57 13.55 4.84
N SER A 226 -1.27 14.21 3.72
CA SER A 226 -0.71 13.57 2.54
C SER A 226 0.82 13.57 2.66
N MET A 227 1.43 12.46 2.28
CA MET A 227 2.88 12.32 2.35
C MET A 227 3.53 12.49 0.99
N SER A 228 4.56 13.32 0.93
CA SER A 228 5.44 13.38 -0.24
C SER A 228 6.48 12.26 -0.15
N GLY A 229 6.92 11.74 -1.32
CA GLY A 229 7.73 10.52 -1.43
C GLY A 229 9.06 10.52 -0.67
N ASN A 230 9.57 11.66 -0.19
CA ASN A 230 10.79 11.71 0.61
C ASN A 230 10.57 11.47 2.12
N ARG A 231 9.31 11.45 2.60
CA ARG A 231 8.94 11.26 4.03
C ARG A 231 9.64 12.22 5.00
N LYS A 232 10.18 13.34 4.50
CA LYS A 232 10.80 14.44 5.28
C LYS A 232 9.89 15.67 5.37
N ILE A 233 8.93 15.75 4.45
CA ILE A 233 7.92 16.81 4.38
C ILE A 233 6.55 16.15 4.34
N LEU A 234 5.71 16.52 5.29
CA LEU A 234 4.31 16.14 5.39
C LEU A 234 3.45 17.38 5.11
N VAL A 235 2.42 17.23 4.30
CA VAL A 235 1.49 18.33 4.00
C VAL A 235 0.11 17.90 4.44
N GLY A 236 -0.60 18.76 5.15
CA GLY A 236 -1.90 18.39 5.70
C GLY A 236 -2.90 19.54 5.74
N GLY A 237 -4.16 19.16 5.96
CA GLY A 237 -5.26 20.06 6.21
C GLY A 237 -6.06 19.58 7.42
N SER A 238 -6.41 20.50 8.31
CA SER A 238 -7.29 20.23 9.46
C SER A 238 -8.62 20.95 9.31
N LEU A 239 -9.71 20.23 9.55
CA LEU A 239 -11.05 20.76 9.66
C LEU A 239 -11.52 20.60 11.10
N TYR A 240 -11.86 21.72 11.75
CA TYR A 240 -12.29 21.70 13.16
C TYR A 240 -13.31 22.78 13.47
N VAL A 241 -14.01 22.56 14.59
CA VAL A 241 -14.93 23.55 15.15
C VAL A 241 -14.22 24.27 16.29
N ASN A 242 -14.12 25.59 16.18
CA ASN A 242 -13.53 26.40 17.25
C ASN A 242 -14.57 26.71 18.35
N HIS A 243 -14.10 27.34 19.42
CA HIS A 243 -14.93 27.72 20.58
C HIS A 243 -16.06 28.72 20.29
N PHE A 244 -16.05 29.37 19.12
CA PHE A 244 -17.14 30.23 18.65
C PHE A 244 -18.11 29.48 17.72
N SER A 245 -18.06 28.14 17.73
CA SER A 245 -18.84 27.27 16.83
C SER A 245 -18.63 27.57 15.35
N LYS A 246 -17.49 28.16 14.98
CA LYS A 246 -17.12 28.39 13.58
C LYS A 246 -16.32 27.21 13.08
N LEU A 247 -16.69 26.73 11.90
CA LEU A 247 -15.91 25.78 11.13
C LEU A 247 -14.65 26.49 10.62
N VAL A 248 -13.49 25.90 10.90
CA VAL A 248 -12.18 26.40 10.47
C VAL A 248 -11.51 25.32 9.63
N ASN A 249 -10.91 25.74 8.51
CA ASN A 249 -10.13 24.89 7.62
C ASN A 249 -8.73 25.48 7.50
N ASP A 250 -7.77 24.81 8.13
CA ASP A 250 -6.37 25.24 8.14
C ASP A 250 -5.53 24.27 7.30
N LYS A 251 -4.59 24.82 6.54
CA LYS A 251 -3.55 24.06 5.85
C LYS A 251 -2.23 24.23 6.57
N PHE A 252 -1.40 23.19 6.55
CA PHE A 252 -0.08 23.23 7.16
C PHE A 252 0.93 22.33 6.45
N ILE A 253 2.21 22.57 6.75
CA ILE A 253 3.36 21.75 6.36
C ILE A 253 4.12 21.38 7.63
N MET A 254 4.58 20.13 7.73
CA MET A 254 5.54 19.69 8.74
C MET A 254 6.86 19.29 8.09
N LYS A 255 7.97 19.78 8.66
CA LYS A 255 9.34 19.44 8.24
C LYS A 255 10.04 18.68 9.36
N ARG A 256 10.73 17.58 9.03
CA ARG A 256 11.43 16.76 10.04
C ARG A 256 12.61 17.52 10.62
N ARG A 257 12.82 17.47 11.94
CA ARG A 257 14.01 18.04 12.59
C ARG A 257 15.24 17.21 12.26
N ASN A 258 16.36 17.89 12.00
CA ASN A 258 17.69 17.32 11.74
C ASN A 258 17.89 16.65 10.37
N ASP A 259 17.21 17.14 9.34
CA ASP A 259 17.42 16.75 7.93
C ASP A 259 17.65 17.99 7.04
#